data_AF-S4N424-F1
#
_entry.id   AF-S4N424-F1
#
_cell.length_a   1.000
_cell.length_b   1.000
_cell.length_c   1.000
_cell.angle_alpha   90.00
_cell.angle_beta   90.00
_cell.angle_gamma   90.00
#
_symmetry.space_group_name_H-M   'P 1'
#
loop_
_entity.id
_entity.type
_entity.pdbx_description
1 polymer ?
#
loop_
_entity_poly.entity_id
_entity_poly.type
_entity_poly.pdbx_seq_one_letter_code
_entity_poly.pdbx_strand_id
1 'polypeptide(L)'
;MDPYGLFAKAGIWYLVADCARVPRMYRLERITTWKEADQPRRIRENQTLATVAAALIEQWEHNHAIEVSATIDETQIERAQRIFGLRLIRDDHEESATGRKVTIRFLHLEDVRALLPFGSAITVHGPTEARAYLRDLATNLAHHYAPSPMS
;
A
#
# COMPACT_ATOMS: atom_id res chain seq x y z
N MET A 1 -6.13 -25.87 -13.98
CA MET A 1 -6.24 -24.79 -12.97
C MET A 1 -7.58 -24.94 -12.29
N ASP A 2 -7.68 -24.61 -11.01
CA ASP A 2 -8.88 -24.84 -10.22
C ASP A 2 -9.48 -23.49 -9.79
N PRO A 3 -10.47 -22.95 -10.53
CA PRO A 3 -10.98 -21.61 -10.28
C PRO A 3 -11.93 -21.56 -9.08
N TYR A 4 -11.67 -20.59 -8.21
CA TYR A 4 -12.58 -20.21 -7.12
C TYR A 4 -13.69 -19.29 -7.65
N GLY A 5 -13.33 -18.36 -8.54
CA GLY A 5 -14.27 -17.41 -9.15
C GLY A 5 -13.58 -16.11 -9.59
N LEU A 6 -14.41 -15.12 -9.91
CA LEU A 6 -13.97 -13.79 -10.32
C LEU A 6 -14.03 -12.80 -9.16
N PHE A 7 -13.02 -11.96 -9.05
CA PHE A 7 -12.90 -10.93 -8.02
C PHE A 7 -12.50 -9.59 -8.65
N ALA A 8 -13.19 -8.51 -8.28
CA ALA A 8 -12.89 -7.16 -8.75
C ALA A 8 -12.04 -6.41 -7.70
N LYS A 9 -10.92 -5.82 -8.13
CA LYS A 9 -10.07 -4.95 -7.31
C LYS A 9 -9.66 -3.73 -8.11
N ALA A 10 -9.92 -2.54 -7.57
CA ALA A 10 -9.56 -1.25 -8.17
C ALA A 10 -9.99 -1.13 -9.65
N GLY A 11 -11.23 -1.54 -9.96
CA GLY A 11 -11.79 -1.51 -11.33
C GLY A 11 -11.31 -2.62 -12.27
N ILE A 12 -10.40 -3.49 -11.83
CA ILE A 12 -9.86 -4.58 -12.65
C ILE A 12 -10.43 -5.93 -12.18
N TRP A 13 -10.86 -6.76 -13.14
CA TRP A 13 -11.34 -8.11 -12.88
C TRP A 13 -10.19 -9.13 -12.87
N TYR A 14 -10.17 -9.99 -11.86
CA TYR A 14 -9.21 -11.07 -11.69
C TYR A 14 -9.91 -12.42 -11.60
N LEU A 15 -9.35 -13.43 -12.24
CA LEU A 15 -9.65 -14.83 -11.97
C LEU A 15 -8.78 -15.31 -10.80
N VAL A 16 -9.42 -15.74 -9.72
CA VAL A 16 -8.76 -16.34 -8.57
C VAL A 16 -8.81 -17.86 -8.72
N ALA A 17 -7.64 -18.49 -8.78
CA ALA A 17 -7.52 -19.91 -9.03
C ALA A 17 -6.27 -20.50 -8.38
N ASP A 18 -6.34 -21.79 -8.05
CA ASP A 18 -5.13 -22.57 -7.75
C ASP A 18 -4.48 -23.04 -9.06
N CYS A 19 -3.17 -22.87 -9.15
CA CYS A 19 -2.31 -23.46 -10.17
C CYS A 19 -1.30 -24.37 -9.47
N ALA A 20 -1.38 -25.68 -9.74
CA ALA A 20 -0.61 -26.69 -9.01
C ALA A 20 -0.75 -26.55 -7.47
N ARG A 21 -2.00 -26.34 -7.00
CA ARG A 21 -2.36 -26.11 -5.58
C ARG A 21 -1.83 -24.80 -4.96
N VAL A 22 -1.23 -23.93 -5.75
CA VAL A 22 -0.76 -22.60 -5.30
C VAL A 22 -1.78 -21.54 -5.73
N PRO A 23 -2.34 -20.75 -4.80
CA PRO A 23 -3.29 -19.70 -5.14
C PRO A 23 -2.63 -18.57 -5.93
N ARG A 24 -3.32 -18.08 -6.96
CA ARG A 24 -2.88 -16.96 -7.79
C ARG A 24 -4.06 -16.11 -8.26
N MET A 25 -3.79 -14.84 -8.54
CA MET A 25 -4.71 -13.91 -9.21
C MET A 25 -4.24 -13.67 -10.65
N TYR A 26 -5.11 -13.87 -11.63
CA TYR A 26 -4.84 -13.60 -13.04
C TYR A 26 -5.72 -12.47 -13.52
N ARG A 27 -5.15 -11.38 -14.06
CA ARG A 27 -5.95 -10.32 -14.69
C ARG A 27 -6.74 -10.92 -15.85
N LEU A 28 -8.07 -10.79 -15.80
CA LEU A 28 -8.96 -11.41 -16.76
C LEU A 28 -8.66 -10.91 -18.19
N GLU A 29 -8.36 -9.62 -18.34
CA GLU A 29 -7.98 -8.98 -19.61
C GLU A 29 -6.72 -9.54 -20.27
N ARG A 30 -5.85 -10.22 -19.51
CA ARG A 30 -4.61 -10.84 -20.03
C ARG A 30 -4.80 -12.31 -20.41
N ILE A 31 -5.96 -12.89 -20.14
CA ILE A 31 -6.27 -14.28 -20.49
C ILE A 31 -6.74 -14.29 -21.94
N THR A 32 -5.88 -14.77 -22.84
CA THR A 32 -6.16 -14.82 -24.28
C THR A 32 -6.87 -16.09 -24.72
N THR A 33 -6.74 -17.16 -23.94
CA THR A 33 -7.27 -18.49 -24.26
C THR A 33 -7.73 -19.21 -23.00
N TRP A 34 -8.86 -19.90 -23.07
CA TRP A 34 -9.31 -20.84 -22.05
C TRP A 34 -9.85 -22.10 -22.72
N LYS A 35 -9.70 -23.23 -22.05
CA LYS A 35 -10.31 -24.51 -22.44
C LYS A 35 -10.81 -25.19 -21.17
N GLU A 36 -12.07 -25.62 -21.20
CA GLU A 36 -12.63 -26.41 -20.11
C GLU A 36 -11.91 -27.77 -20.02
N ALA A 37 -11.64 -28.21 -18.80
CA ALA A 37 -11.04 -29.51 -18.56
C ALA A 37 -12.15 -30.52 -18.27
N ASP A 38 -12.01 -31.75 -18.77
CA ASP A 38 -12.96 -32.85 -18.52
C ASP A 38 -12.92 -33.38 -17.07
N GLN A 39 -12.23 -32.68 -16.18
CA GLN A 39 -12.08 -33.04 -14.77
C GLN A 39 -12.74 -31.98 -13.90
N PRO A 40 -13.45 -32.39 -12.82
CA PRO A 40 -14.01 -31.45 -11.88
C PRO A 40 -12.90 -30.64 -11.22
N ARG A 41 -13.18 -29.34 -10.98
CA ARG A 41 -12.27 -28.46 -10.24
C ARG A 41 -11.99 -29.03 -8.84
N ARG A 42 -10.76 -28.87 -8.38
CA ARG A 42 -10.30 -29.29 -7.05
C ARG A 42 -9.96 -28.08 -6.21
N ILE A 43 -10.93 -27.64 -5.41
CA ILE A 43 -10.75 -26.54 -4.45
C ILE A 43 -10.25 -27.12 -3.12
N ARG A 44 -9.32 -26.42 -2.46
CA ARG A 44 -8.84 -26.77 -1.10
C ARG A 44 -9.98 -26.71 -0.07
N GLU A 45 -10.00 -27.67 0.84
CA GLU A 45 -10.98 -27.70 1.94
C GLU A 45 -10.95 -26.40 2.75
N ASN A 46 -12.12 -25.93 3.19
CA ASN A 46 -12.32 -24.69 3.95
C ASN A 46 -11.85 -23.40 3.25
N GLN A 47 -11.51 -23.45 1.96
CA GLN A 47 -11.16 -22.27 1.18
C GLN A 47 -12.33 -21.85 0.30
N THR A 48 -12.66 -20.57 0.34
CA THR A 48 -13.63 -19.93 -0.53
C THR A 48 -12.94 -18.90 -1.41
N LEU A 49 -13.65 -18.37 -2.41
CA LEU A 49 -13.15 -17.21 -3.17
C LEU A 49 -12.74 -16.06 -2.24
N ALA A 50 -13.56 -15.77 -1.22
CA ALA A 50 -13.30 -14.66 -0.29
C ALA A 50 -12.03 -14.89 0.54
N THR A 51 -11.84 -16.09 1.10
CA THR A 51 -10.66 -16.38 1.94
C THR A 51 -9.38 -16.36 1.13
N VAL A 52 -9.40 -16.95 -0.08
CA VAL A 52 -8.22 -16.99 -0.96
C VAL A 52 -7.90 -15.60 -1.52
N ALA A 53 -8.91 -14.84 -1.93
CA ALA A 53 -8.70 -13.48 -2.41
C ALA A 53 -8.12 -12.58 -1.30
N ALA A 54 -8.64 -12.65 -0.07
CA ALA A 54 -8.12 -11.89 1.06
C ALA A 54 -6.64 -12.21 1.33
N ALA A 55 -6.26 -13.50 1.39
CA ALA A 55 -4.87 -13.91 1.60
C ALA A 55 -3.94 -13.46 0.45
N LEU A 56 -4.41 -13.49 -0.80
CA LEU A 56 -3.63 -13.01 -1.95
C LEU A 56 -3.46 -11.50 -1.96
N ILE A 57 -4.47 -10.75 -1.52
CA ILE A 57 -4.38 -9.29 -1.36
C ILE A 57 -3.38 -8.97 -0.26
N GLU A 58 -3.50 -9.60 0.92
CA GLU A 58 -2.59 -9.39 2.04
C GLU A 58 -1.13 -9.70 1.66
N GLN A 59 -0.89 -10.83 0.98
CA GLN A 59 0.45 -11.19 0.48
C GLN A 59 0.96 -10.17 -0.56
N TRP A 60 0.09 -9.68 -1.44
CA TRP A 60 0.46 -8.66 -2.42
C TRP A 60 0.83 -7.34 -1.73
N GLU A 61 0.01 -6.90 -0.78
CA GLU A 61 0.24 -5.70 0.02
C GLU A 61 1.52 -5.82 0.85
N HIS A 62 1.81 -6.99 1.39
CA HIS A 62 3.03 -7.25 2.14
C HIS A 62 4.28 -7.11 1.26
N ASN A 63 4.27 -7.68 0.06
CA ASN A 63 5.42 -7.72 -0.84
C ASN A 63 5.65 -6.42 -1.62
N HIS A 64 4.63 -5.60 -1.80
CA HIS A 64 4.70 -4.38 -2.62
C HIS A 64 4.60 -3.10 -1.78
N ALA A 65 4.64 -3.21 -0.45
CA ALA A 65 4.66 -2.04 0.41
C ALA A 65 5.94 -1.23 0.21
N ILE A 66 5.78 0.08 0.15
CA ILE A 66 6.84 1.07 0.24
C ILE A 66 7.05 1.37 1.73
N GLU A 67 8.25 1.08 2.23
CA GLU A 67 8.61 1.37 3.60
C GLU A 67 9.28 2.74 3.69
N VAL A 68 8.55 3.71 4.23
CA VAL A 68 9.04 5.09 4.39
C VAL A 68 9.72 5.23 5.73
N SER A 69 11.02 5.50 5.73
CA SER A 69 11.77 5.83 6.94
C SER A 69 11.65 7.32 7.24
N ALA A 70 11.27 7.65 8.46
CA ALA A 70 11.03 9.03 8.87
C ALA A 70 11.39 9.27 10.33
N THR A 71 11.56 10.55 10.68
CA THR A 71 11.58 11.04 12.05
C THR A 71 10.35 11.90 12.26
N ILE A 72 9.60 11.65 13.32
CA ILE A 72 8.42 12.42 13.72
C ILE A 72 8.70 13.11 15.04
N ASP A 73 8.34 14.39 15.14
CA ASP A 73 8.40 15.13 16.39
C ASP A 73 7.60 14.41 17.49
N GLU A 74 8.12 14.42 18.71
CA GLU A 74 7.52 13.69 19.82
C GLU A 74 6.06 14.12 20.07
N THR A 75 5.75 15.40 19.90
CA THR A 75 4.37 15.93 20.04
C THR A 75 3.36 15.38 19.03
N GLN A 76 3.82 14.82 17.90
CA GLN A 76 2.98 14.29 16.84
C GLN A 76 2.95 12.76 16.79
N ILE A 77 3.75 12.06 17.60
CA ILE A 77 3.89 10.60 17.51
C ILE A 77 2.58 9.86 17.82
N GLU A 78 1.82 10.32 18.81
CA GLU A 78 0.52 9.72 19.17
C GLU A 78 -0.51 9.92 18.06
N ARG A 79 -0.52 11.11 17.45
CA ARG A 79 -1.36 11.41 16.30
C ARG A 79 -1.01 10.52 15.12
N ALA A 80 0.29 10.35 14.83
CA ALA A 80 0.76 9.46 13.78
C ALA A 80 0.35 8.01 14.04
N GLN A 81 0.47 7.53 15.28
CA GLN A 81 0.02 6.19 15.67
C GLN A 81 -1.48 6.00 15.42
N ARG A 82 -2.30 7.00 15.74
CA ARG A 82 -3.75 6.93 15.54
C ARG A 82 -4.13 6.89 14.06
N ILE A 83 -3.40 7.60 13.20
CA ILE A 83 -3.68 7.71 11.76
C ILE A 83 -3.16 6.47 10.99
N PHE A 84 -1.95 6.03 11.29
CA PHE A 84 -1.29 4.96 10.54
C PHE A 84 -1.50 3.57 11.16
N GLY A 85 -1.84 3.51 12.45
CA GLY A 85 -2.13 2.27 13.15
C GLY A 85 -0.96 1.28 13.05
N LEU A 86 -1.26 0.06 12.64
CA LEU A 86 -0.28 -1.01 12.46
C LEU A 86 0.73 -0.75 11.32
N ARG A 87 0.47 0.23 10.45
CA ARG A 87 1.40 0.59 9.37
C ARG A 87 2.61 1.38 9.88
N LEU A 88 2.52 1.98 11.06
CA LEU A 88 3.61 2.71 11.69
C LEU A 88 4.31 1.81 12.70
N ILE A 89 5.57 1.51 12.42
CA ILE A 89 6.47 0.77 13.28
C ILE A 89 7.42 1.77 13.90
N ARG A 90 7.50 1.79 15.22
CA ARG A 90 8.46 2.62 15.95
C ARG A 90 9.78 1.87 16.03
N ASP A 91 10.86 2.57 15.77
CA ASP A 91 12.17 2.03 16.13
C ASP A 91 12.40 2.40 17.59
N ASP A 92 12.18 1.47 18.51
CA ASP A 92 12.26 1.68 19.96
C ASP A 92 13.72 1.81 20.46
N HIS A 93 14.71 1.46 19.64
CA HIS A 93 16.11 1.43 20.06
C HIS A 93 16.84 2.78 19.95
N GLU A 94 16.30 3.75 19.21
CA GLU A 94 16.93 5.05 19.05
C GLU A 94 15.96 6.22 19.29
N GLU A 95 15.98 6.74 20.51
CA GLU A 95 15.49 8.09 20.79
C GLU A 95 16.51 9.07 20.24
N SER A 96 16.18 9.70 19.11
CA SER A 96 17.02 10.77 18.58
C SER A 96 16.65 12.07 19.29
N ALA A 97 17.65 12.92 19.56
CA ALA A 97 17.42 14.26 20.12
C ALA A 97 16.47 15.14 19.25
N THR A 98 16.19 14.71 18.02
CA THR A 98 15.35 15.39 17.03
C THR A 98 13.97 14.74 16.82
N GLY A 99 13.57 13.76 17.64
CA GLY A 99 12.26 13.09 17.55
C GLY A 99 12.33 11.56 17.42
N ARG A 100 11.17 10.92 17.24
CA ARG A 100 11.05 9.46 17.16
C ARG A 100 11.28 8.95 15.74
N LYS A 101 12.21 8.01 15.58
CA LYS A 101 12.39 7.27 14.32
C LYS A 101 11.26 6.27 14.12
N VAL A 102 10.70 6.26 12.92
CA VAL A 102 9.60 5.39 12.53
C VAL A 102 9.79 4.86 11.11
N THR A 103 9.20 3.71 10.85
CA THR A 103 8.97 3.18 9.51
C THR A 103 7.47 3.14 9.27
N ILE A 104 7.01 3.76 8.18
CA ILE A 104 5.59 3.80 7.80
C ILE A 104 5.41 3.04 6.49
N ARG A 105 4.54 2.02 6.49
CA ARG A 105 4.23 1.21 5.33
C ARG A 105 3.11 1.85 4.50
N PHE A 106 3.39 2.11 3.23
CA PHE A 106 2.42 2.56 2.24
C PHE A 106 2.25 1.52 1.14
N LEU A 107 1.06 1.39 0.58
CA LEU A 107 0.82 0.43 -0.50
C LEU A 107 1.21 1.00 -1.86
N HIS A 108 0.97 2.29 -2.05
CA HIS A 108 1.34 3.03 -3.25
C HIS A 108 2.12 4.29 -2.89
N LEU A 109 2.99 4.74 -3.79
CA LEU A 109 3.79 5.96 -3.57
C LEU A 109 2.89 7.18 -3.35
N GLU A 110 1.75 7.22 -4.03
CA GLU A 110 0.80 8.31 -3.93
C GLU A 110 0.19 8.50 -2.52
N ASP A 111 0.11 7.42 -1.73
CA ASP A 111 -0.45 7.41 -0.38
C ASP A 111 0.44 8.15 0.62
N VAL A 112 1.73 8.35 0.28
CA VAL A 112 2.69 9.13 1.07
C VAL A 112 2.21 10.58 1.29
N ARG A 113 1.28 11.08 0.45
CA ARG A 113 0.60 12.38 0.66
C ARG A 113 -0.06 12.52 2.03
N ALA A 114 -0.42 11.40 2.69
CA ALA A 114 -0.98 11.39 4.03
C ALA A 114 -0.02 11.93 5.10
N LEU A 115 1.26 12.13 4.76
CA LEU A 115 2.26 12.77 5.62
C LEU A 115 2.18 14.31 5.57
N LEU A 116 1.58 14.91 4.54
CA LEU A 116 1.50 16.37 4.39
C LEU A 116 0.86 17.09 5.60
N PRO A 117 -0.21 16.57 6.24
CA PRO A 117 -0.82 17.23 7.40
C PRO A 117 0.08 17.36 8.64
N PHE A 118 1.23 16.69 8.67
CA PHE A 118 2.25 16.85 9.72
C PHE A 118 3.20 18.02 9.45
N GLY A 119 3.22 18.54 8.21
CA GLY A 119 4.10 19.65 7.84
C GLY A 119 5.57 19.36 8.15
N SER A 120 6.23 20.31 8.81
CA SER A 120 7.63 20.18 9.21
C SER A 120 7.88 19.27 10.43
N ALA A 121 6.83 18.78 11.10
CA ALA A 121 6.95 17.88 12.24
C ALA A 121 7.25 16.43 11.84
N ILE A 122 7.42 16.16 10.55
CA ILE A 122 7.91 14.90 10.02
C ILE A 122 9.01 15.16 9.00
N THR A 123 10.10 14.41 9.10
CA THR A 123 11.18 14.39 8.12
C THR A 123 11.28 13.00 7.52
N VAL A 124 11.11 12.88 6.21
CA VAL A 124 11.28 11.62 5.47
C VAL A 124 12.73 11.48 4.99
N HIS A 125 13.35 10.34 5.34
CA HIS A 125 14.75 10.01 5.03
C HIS A 125 14.86 9.11 3.80
N GLY A 126 13.89 8.22 3.61
CA GLY A 126 13.84 7.33 2.46
C GLY A 126 12.48 6.65 2.30
N PRO A 127 12.23 5.99 1.17
CA PRO A 127 13.09 5.94 -0.01
C PRO A 127 13.13 7.28 -0.75
N THR A 128 14.07 7.44 -1.69
CA THR A 128 14.30 8.69 -2.43
C THR A 128 13.06 9.17 -3.19
N GLU A 129 12.29 8.23 -3.71
CA GLU A 129 11.06 8.43 -4.46
C GLU A 129 9.97 9.04 -3.58
N ALA A 130 9.86 8.60 -2.32
CA ALA A 130 8.92 9.17 -1.35
C ALA A 130 9.26 10.63 -1.04
N ARG A 131 10.55 10.95 -0.88
CA ARG A 131 11.02 12.31 -0.68
C ARG A 131 10.75 13.21 -1.88
N ALA A 132 11.08 12.73 -3.08
CA ALA A 132 10.84 13.45 -4.32
C ALA A 132 9.34 13.75 -4.49
N TYR A 133 8.49 12.74 -4.28
CA TYR A 133 7.06 12.88 -4.39
C TYR A 133 6.47 13.89 -3.38
N LEU A 134 6.90 13.85 -2.11
CA LEU A 134 6.47 14.83 -1.11
C LEU A 134 6.90 16.26 -1.43
N ARG A 135 8.14 16.42 -1.92
CA ARG A 135 8.64 17.74 -2.36
C ARG A 135 7.75 18.27 -3.47
N ASP A 136 7.47 17.47 -4.49
CA ASP A 136 6.67 17.89 -5.64
C ASP A 136 5.24 18.26 -5.21
N LEU A 137 4.64 17.48 -4.31
CA LEU A 137 3.34 17.80 -3.70
C LEU A 137 3.36 19.13 -2.94
N ALA A 138 4.36 19.34 -2.09
CA ALA A 138 4.50 20.57 -1.30
C ALA A 138 4.71 21.79 -2.21
N THR A 139 5.52 21.65 -3.26
CA THR A 139 5.72 22.68 -4.28
C THR A 139 4.40 23.01 -4.99
N ASN A 140 3.65 22.02 -5.46
CA ASN A 140 2.37 22.24 -6.12
C ASN A 140 1.35 22.91 -5.20
N LEU A 141 1.31 22.50 -3.92
CA LEU A 141 0.43 23.09 -2.91
C LEU A 141 0.77 24.56 -2.67
N ALA A 142 2.06 24.87 -2.52
CA ALA A 142 2.53 26.25 -2.35
C ALA A 142 2.21 27.13 -3.58
N HIS A 143 2.35 26.59 -4.79
CA HIS A 143 1.96 27.30 -6.01
C HIS A 143 0.46 27.53 -6.09
N HIS A 144 -0.35 26.54 -5.72
CA HIS A 144 -1.82 26.63 -5.79
C HIS A 144 -2.37 27.73 -4.88
N TYR A 145 -1.77 27.92 -3.70
CA TYR A 145 -2.16 28.95 -2.74
C TYR A 145 -1.30 30.21 -2.80
N ALA A 146 -0.42 30.33 -3.81
CA ALA A 146 0.32 31.56 -4.02
C ALA A 146 -0.67 32.71 -4.28
N PRO A 147 -0.44 33.91 -3.72
CA PRO A 147 -1.30 35.06 -3.97
C PRO A 147 -1.37 35.31 -5.47
N SER A 148 -2.58 35.43 -6.02
CA SER A 148 -2.73 35.96 -7.38
C SER A 148 -2.18 37.39 -7.38
N PRO A 149 -1.35 37.76 -8.37
CA PRO A 149 -0.94 39.14 -8.51
C PRO A 149 -2.21 39.98 -8.64
N MET A 150 -2.47 40.82 -7.63
CA MET A 150 -3.61 41.73 -7.65
C MET A 150 -3.49 42.59 -8.91
N SER A 151 -4.48 42.48 -9.82
CA SER A 151 -4.69 43.46 -10.90
C SER A 151 -5.43 44.67 -10.36
#